data_AF-A0A7W3PHB8-F1
#
_entry.id   AF-A0A7W3PHB8-F1
#
_cell.length_a   1.000
_cell.length_b   1.000
_cell.length_c   1.000
_cell.angle_alpha   90.00
_cell.angle_beta   90.00
_cell.angle_gamma   90.00
#
_symmetry.space_group_name_H-M   'P 1'
#
loop_
_entity.id
_entity.type
_entity.pdbx_description
1 polymer ?
#
loop_
_entity_poly.entity_id
_entity_poly.type
_entity_poly.pdbx_seq_one_letter_code
_entity_poly.pdbx_strand_id
1 'polypeptide(L)'
;MLELITAVLSATEAWILAMAASPWIYPAMFAFATIDGFFPPLPSESVVITLTVSAHSTGTPWMWLVLIAAAAGAWVGDQIAYQIGKMIGTDRVPFLRSARGRRAVDWAERALTRRGASFILAARYVPIGRVAVNMTAGAVGYPRRRFMFIAAIAAVMWALYSAGIGLVAAQWLGHEPLLAIVIGVVLGVAMGFIVDKVVGWFSRRSLDDEDVTDADGEKVAVPAGATEMVREYVHRVDDADRSANER
;
A
#
# COMPACT_ATOMS: atom_id res chain seq x y z
N MET A 1 -18.91 -28.38 21.88
CA MET A 1 -18.20 -27.72 20.76
C MET A 1 -18.94 -26.47 20.30
N LEU A 2 -20.21 -26.54 19.90
CA LEU A 2 -21.02 -25.37 19.52
C LEU A 2 -21.14 -24.32 20.64
N GLU A 3 -21.40 -24.73 21.89
CA GLU A 3 -21.50 -23.78 23.01
C GLU A 3 -20.18 -23.07 23.34
N LEU A 4 -19.05 -23.78 23.19
CA LEU A 4 -17.72 -23.20 23.36
C LEU A 4 -17.46 -22.15 22.26
N ILE A 5 -17.85 -22.45 21.02
CA ILE A 5 -17.72 -21.54 19.88
C ILE A 5 -18.60 -20.30 20.10
N THR A 6 -19.86 -20.46 20.50
CA THR A 6 -20.75 -19.32 20.77
C THR A 6 -20.28 -18.47 21.95
N ALA A 7 -19.74 -19.10 23.01
CA ALA A 7 -19.20 -18.38 24.16
C ALA A 7 -17.92 -17.60 23.83
N VAL A 8 -17.04 -18.17 22.99
CA VAL A 8 -15.85 -17.46 22.50
C VAL A 8 -16.26 -16.30 21.60
N LEU A 9 -17.20 -16.52 20.67
CA LEU A 9 -17.70 -15.49 19.77
C LEU A 9 -18.33 -14.32 20.52
N SER A 10 -19.20 -14.58 21.50
CA SER A 10 -19.84 -13.53 22.31
C SER A 10 -18.84 -12.79 23.21
N ALA A 11 -17.85 -13.49 23.77
CA ALA A 11 -16.79 -12.85 24.54
C ALA A 11 -15.90 -11.96 23.67
N THR A 12 -15.58 -12.39 22.44
CA THR A 12 -14.84 -11.55 21.48
C THR A 12 -15.66 -10.36 21.01
N GLU A 13 -16.96 -10.54 20.78
CA GLU A 13 -17.87 -9.46 20.42
C GLU A 13 -17.95 -8.40 21.52
N ALA A 14 -18.16 -8.83 22.76
CA ALA A 14 -18.18 -7.93 23.91
C ALA A 14 -16.86 -7.16 24.08
N TRP A 15 -15.72 -7.82 23.86
CA TRP A 15 -14.40 -7.18 23.91
C TRP A 15 -14.19 -6.17 22.78
N ILE A 16 -14.57 -6.52 21.55
CA ILE A 16 -14.46 -5.63 20.39
C ILE A 16 -15.36 -4.40 20.57
N LEU A 17 -16.61 -4.60 21.00
CA LEU A 17 -17.55 -3.51 21.26
C LEU A 17 -17.07 -2.62 22.41
N ALA A 18 -16.54 -3.20 23.49
CA ALA A 18 -15.97 -2.43 24.60
C ALA A 18 -14.74 -1.60 24.18
N MET A 19 -13.89 -2.15 23.31
CA MET A 19 -12.74 -1.42 22.74
C MET A 19 -13.19 -0.35 21.73
N ALA A 20 -14.18 -0.63 20.89
CA ALA A 20 -14.72 0.30 19.92
C ALA A 20 -15.45 1.48 20.58
N ALA A 21 -16.12 1.24 21.71
CA ALA A 21 -16.72 2.29 22.54
C ALA A 21 -15.70 3.05 23.40
N SER A 22 -14.48 2.53 23.52
CA SER A 22 -13.41 3.14 24.31
C SER A 22 -12.81 4.35 23.59
N PRO A 23 -12.52 5.45 24.29
CA PRO A 23 -11.75 6.57 23.74
C PRO A 23 -10.38 6.17 23.17
N TRP A 24 -9.83 5.03 23.59
CA TRP A 24 -8.57 4.47 23.08
C TRP A 24 -8.63 4.04 21.62
N ILE A 25 -9.82 3.89 21.03
CA ILE A 25 -9.95 3.49 19.63
C ILE A 25 -9.37 4.54 18.67
N TYR A 26 -9.45 5.83 19.01
CA TYR A 26 -8.93 6.91 18.17
C TYR A 26 -7.40 6.91 18.11
N PRO A 27 -6.65 6.93 19.24
CA PRO A 27 -5.19 6.82 19.18
C PRO A 27 -4.72 5.47 18.64
N ALA A 28 -5.48 4.37 18.87
CA ALA A 28 -5.17 3.07 18.27
C ALA A 28 -5.30 3.12 16.73
N MET A 29 -6.40 3.68 16.20
CA MET A 29 -6.60 3.87 14.76
C MET A 29 -5.49 4.74 14.16
N PHE A 30 -5.13 5.84 14.83
CA PHE A 30 -4.03 6.70 14.42
C PHE A 30 -2.70 5.92 14.34
N ALA A 31 -2.34 5.17 15.39
CA ALA A 31 -1.11 4.39 15.42
C ALA A 31 -1.11 3.31 14.32
N PHE A 32 -2.23 2.62 14.14
CA PHE A 32 -2.37 1.57 13.14
C PHE A 32 -2.22 2.11 11.72
N ALA A 33 -2.90 3.21 11.39
CA ALA A 33 -2.77 3.88 10.10
C ALA A 33 -1.36 4.47 9.88
N THR A 34 -0.70 4.93 10.95
CA THR A 34 0.68 5.42 10.88
C THR A 34 1.63 4.31 10.51
N ILE A 35 1.56 3.17 11.20
CA ILE A 35 2.44 2.02 10.94
C ILE A 35 2.17 1.48 9.54
N ASP A 36 0.90 1.29 9.16
CA ASP A 36 0.53 0.87 7.82
C ASP A 36 1.11 1.79 6.72
N GLY A 37 1.18 3.10 7.00
CA GLY A 37 1.73 4.09 6.08
C GLY A 37 3.16 3.83 5.60
N PHE A 38 3.99 3.14 6.39
CA PHE A 38 5.38 2.77 6.03
C PHE A 38 5.66 1.26 6.16
N PHE A 39 4.74 0.48 6.72
CA PHE A 39 4.78 -0.96 6.88
C PHE A 39 3.40 -1.56 6.50
N PRO A 40 3.17 -1.81 5.20
CA PRO A 40 1.86 -2.19 4.63
C PRO A 40 1.18 -3.50 5.07
N PRO A 41 1.83 -4.45 5.79
CA PRO A 41 1.14 -5.68 6.20
C PRO A 41 -0.09 -5.47 7.09
N LEU A 42 -0.35 -4.26 7.57
CA LEU A 42 -1.47 -3.97 8.46
C LEU A 42 -2.75 -3.64 7.67
N PRO A 43 -3.87 -4.36 7.86
CA PRO A 43 -5.13 -4.12 7.15
C PRO A 43 -5.87 -2.88 7.70
N SER A 44 -5.26 -1.69 7.61
CA SER A 44 -5.80 -0.45 8.17
C SER A 44 -7.14 -0.04 7.55
N GLU A 45 -7.33 -0.36 6.27
CA GLU A 45 -8.59 -0.16 5.54
C GLU A 45 -9.74 -0.95 6.17
N SER A 46 -9.50 -2.23 6.51
CA SER A 46 -10.51 -3.09 7.15
C SER A 46 -10.90 -2.57 8.54
N VAL A 47 -9.97 -1.95 9.27
CA VAL A 47 -10.26 -1.34 10.57
C VAL A 47 -11.17 -0.12 10.41
N VAL A 48 -10.89 0.78 9.45
CA VAL A 48 -11.76 1.94 9.19
C VAL A 48 -13.16 1.49 8.78
N ILE A 49 -13.27 0.52 7.88
CA ILE A 49 -14.55 -0.05 7.44
C ILE A 49 -15.32 -0.63 8.64
N THR A 50 -14.67 -1.44 9.46
CA THR A 50 -15.23 -2.05 10.67
C THR A 50 -15.75 -1.00 11.65
N LEU A 51 -14.92 0.00 11.99
CA LEU A 51 -15.30 1.08 12.90
C LEU A 51 -16.44 1.92 12.34
N THR A 52 -16.50 2.07 11.02
CA THR A 52 -17.59 2.75 10.34
C THR A 52 -18.91 2.01 10.52
N VAL A 53 -18.91 0.69 10.31
CA VAL A 53 -20.13 -0.11 10.51
C VAL A 53 -20.55 -0.07 11.98
N SER A 54 -19.63 -0.26 12.92
CA SER A 54 -19.91 -0.17 14.36
C SER A 54 -20.54 1.17 14.74
N ALA A 55 -19.96 2.27 14.25
CA ALA A 55 -20.45 3.62 14.49
C ALA A 55 -21.85 3.84 13.92
N HIS A 56 -22.16 3.26 12.76
CA HIS A 56 -23.48 3.34 12.15
C HIS A 56 -24.53 2.54 12.94
N SER A 57 -24.20 1.32 13.36
CA SER A 57 -25.15 0.42 14.03
C SER A 57 -25.39 0.78 15.50
N THR A 58 -24.37 1.28 16.21
CA THR A 58 -24.43 1.50 17.67
C THR A 58 -24.37 2.97 18.08
N GLY A 59 -24.09 3.88 17.14
CA GLY A 59 -23.80 5.30 17.43
C GLY A 59 -22.40 5.54 18.00
N THR A 60 -21.58 4.51 18.18
CA THR A 60 -20.20 4.59 18.70
C THR A 60 -19.24 3.69 17.93
N PRO A 61 -17.96 4.07 17.73
CA PRO A 61 -17.34 5.36 18.08
C PRO A 61 -17.83 6.54 17.23
N TRP A 62 -17.42 7.77 17.56
CA TRP A 62 -17.74 8.94 16.76
C TRP A 62 -16.98 8.90 15.44
N MET A 63 -17.72 8.71 14.34
CA MET A 63 -17.17 8.54 12.99
C MET A 63 -16.16 9.61 12.60
N TRP A 64 -16.46 10.88 12.89
CA TRP A 64 -15.61 12.00 12.49
C TRP A 64 -14.25 11.96 13.20
N LEU A 65 -14.19 11.49 14.45
CA LEU A 65 -12.94 11.28 15.18
C LEU A 65 -12.14 10.09 14.60
N VAL A 66 -12.83 9.01 14.20
CA VAL A 66 -12.18 7.89 13.49
C VAL A 66 -11.56 8.37 12.19
N LEU A 67 -12.29 9.15 11.39
CA LEU A 67 -11.81 9.72 10.12
C LEU A 67 -10.60 10.63 10.32
N ILE A 68 -10.64 11.52 11.30
CA ILE A 68 -9.50 12.39 11.63
C ILE A 68 -8.29 11.56 12.07
N ALA A 69 -8.48 10.60 12.97
CA ALA A 69 -7.41 9.73 13.45
C ALA A 69 -6.79 8.91 12.31
N ALA A 70 -7.61 8.31 11.46
CA ALA A 70 -7.19 7.52 10.31
C ALA A 70 -6.42 8.37 9.28
N ALA A 71 -6.97 9.52 8.88
CA ALA A 71 -6.33 10.42 7.93
C ALA A 71 -5.02 11.00 8.48
N ALA A 72 -5.02 11.45 9.74
CA ALA A 72 -3.81 11.98 10.38
C ALA A 72 -2.72 10.91 10.52
N GLY A 73 -3.09 9.70 10.96
CA GLY A 73 -2.16 8.59 11.10
C GLY A 73 -1.55 8.20 9.76
N ALA A 74 -2.38 8.00 8.75
CA ALA A 74 -1.92 7.65 7.41
C ALA A 74 -1.01 8.75 6.81
N TRP A 75 -1.35 10.03 7.02
CA TRP A 75 -0.50 11.14 6.60
C TRP A 75 0.86 11.16 7.32
N VAL A 76 0.88 10.92 8.64
CA VAL A 76 2.14 10.80 9.40
C VAL A 76 2.98 9.62 8.91
N GLY A 77 2.35 8.48 8.62
CA GLY A 77 3.01 7.33 8.02
C GLY A 77 3.64 7.65 6.66
N ASP A 78 2.92 8.39 5.81
CA ASP A 78 3.46 8.89 4.52
C ASP A 78 4.69 9.79 4.73
N GLN A 79 4.67 10.65 5.77
CA GLN A 79 5.82 11.49 6.14
C GLN A 79 7.03 10.67 6.61
N ILE A 80 6.80 9.58 7.35
CA ILE A 80 7.84 8.67 7.79
C ILE A 80 8.47 7.97 6.57
N ALA A 81 7.65 7.42 5.67
CA ALA A 81 8.14 6.79 4.44
C ALA A 81 8.98 7.75 3.58
N TYR A 82 8.51 8.98 3.38
CA TYR A 82 9.28 10.03 2.70
C TYR A 82 10.62 10.30 3.42
N GLN A 83 10.61 10.40 4.75
CA GLN A 83 11.82 10.69 5.51
C GLN A 83 12.83 9.55 5.44
N ILE A 84 12.37 8.30 5.51
CA ILE A 84 13.21 7.11 5.29
C ILE A 84 13.86 7.18 3.90
N GLY A 85 13.04 7.42 2.87
CA GLY A 85 13.53 7.59 1.50
C GLY A 85 14.61 8.66 1.37
N LYS A 86 14.38 9.83 1.97
CA LYS A 86 15.34 10.95 1.98
C LYS A 86 16.63 10.62 2.73
N MET A 87 16.55 9.87 3.83
CA MET A 87 17.71 9.47 4.62
C MET A 87 18.55 8.40 3.92
N ILE A 88 17.92 7.46 3.22
CA ILE A 88 18.62 6.45 2.42
C ILE A 88 19.23 7.13 1.18
N GLY A 89 18.46 7.98 0.51
CA GLY A 89 18.86 8.62 -0.74
C GLY A 89 19.06 7.60 -1.87
N THR A 90 19.56 8.07 -3.00
CA THR A 90 19.82 7.23 -4.18
C THR A 90 21.23 6.63 -4.15
N ASP A 91 22.20 7.34 -3.56
CA ASP A 91 23.62 6.96 -3.59
C ASP A 91 24.01 5.83 -2.63
N ARG A 92 23.20 5.56 -1.60
CA ARG A 92 23.48 4.51 -0.60
C ARG A 92 22.99 3.14 -1.02
N VAL A 93 22.17 3.05 -2.07
CA VAL A 93 21.63 1.78 -2.57
C VAL A 93 22.48 1.32 -3.77
N PRO A 94 23.28 0.24 -3.65
CA PRO A 94 24.20 -0.18 -4.71
C PRO A 94 23.52 -0.42 -6.07
N PHE A 95 22.30 -0.97 -6.04
CA PHE A 95 21.50 -1.19 -7.25
C PHE A 95 21.14 0.12 -7.98
N LEU A 96 20.83 1.18 -7.23
CA LEU A 96 20.49 2.49 -7.80
C LEU A 96 21.72 3.21 -8.39
N ARG A 97 22.94 2.81 -8.00
CA ARG A 97 24.20 3.32 -8.55
C ARG A 97 24.60 2.66 -9.88
N SER A 98 23.90 1.63 -10.33
CA SER A 98 24.13 1.05 -11.65
C SER A 98 23.67 2.01 -12.75
N ALA A 99 24.15 1.84 -13.99
CA ALA A 99 23.67 2.66 -15.12
C ALA A 99 22.15 2.55 -15.30
N ARG A 100 21.60 1.35 -15.09
CA ARG A 100 20.15 1.09 -15.11
C ARG A 100 19.44 1.77 -13.94
N GLY A 101 20.02 1.71 -12.74
CA GLY A 101 19.50 2.34 -11.53
C GLY A 101 19.42 3.86 -11.65
N ARG A 102 20.46 4.51 -12.18
CA ARG A 102 20.47 5.95 -12.42
C ARG A 102 19.38 6.40 -13.39
N ARG A 103 19.20 5.67 -14.50
CA ARG A 103 18.09 5.95 -15.44
C ARG A 103 16.72 5.87 -14.76
N ALA A 104 16.53 4.90 -13.86
CA ALA A 104 15.29 4.76 -13.10
C ALA A 104 15.09 5.90 -12.09
N VAL A 105 16.16 6.34 -11.42
CA VAL A 105 16.15 7.53 -10.53
C VAL A 105 15.79 8.78 -11.32
N ASP A 106 16.44 9.03 -12.45
CA ASP A 106 16.20 10.20 -13.29
C ASP A 106 14.76 10.21 -13.84
N TRP A 107 14.25 9.04 -14.22
CA TRP A 107 12.85 8.88 -14.62
C TRP A 107 11.91 9.22 -13.46
N ALA A 108 12.15 8.70 -12.26
CA ALA A 108 11.32 8.93 -11.10
C ALA A 108 11.30 10.42 -10.70
N GLU A 109 12.45 11.09 -10.75
CA GLU A 109 12.56 12.53 -10.52
C GLU A 109 11.74 13.33 -11.54
N ARG A 110 11.87 13.03 -12.84
CA ARG A 110 11.08 13.68 -13.89
C ARG A 110 9.59 13.42 -13.74
N ALA A 111 9.20 12.18 -13.46
CA ALA A 111 7.83 11.75 -13.28
C ALA A 111 7.16 12.48 -12.12
N LEU A 112 7.83 12.56 -10.96
CA LEU A 112 7.33 13.27 -9.79
C LEU A 112 7.31 14.79 -10.01
N THR A 113 8.29 15.35 -10.72
CA THR A 113 8.32 16.78 -11.02
C THR A 113 7.16 17.20 -11.93
N ARG A 114 6.82 16.37 -12.94
CA ARG A 114 5.74 16.66 -13.90
C ARG A 114 4.35 16.28 -13.40
N ARG A 115 4.20 15.13 -12.74
CA ARG A 115 2.90 14.52 -12.36
C ARG A 115 2.87 14.01 -10.92
N GLY A 116 3.67 14.58 -10.02
CA GLY A 116 3.82 14.10 -8.64
C GLY A 116 2.50 13.98 -7.88
N ALA A 117 1.56 14.90 -8.08
CA ALA A 117 0.23 14.80 -7.48
C ALA A 117 -0.49 13.51 -7.91
N SER A 118 -0.55 13.25 -9.21
CA SER A 118 -1.19 12.05 -9.76
C SER A 118 -0.51 10.77 -9.27
N PHE A 119 0.82 10.72 -9.24
CA PHE A 119 1.54 9.53 -8.75
C PHE A 119 1.30 9.27 -7.27
N ILE A 120 1.40 10.29 -6.41
CA ILE A 120 1.21 10.13 -4.97
C ILE A 120 -0.26 9.77 -4.64
N LEU A 121 -1.23 10.35 -5.34
CA LEU A 121 -2.64 10.00 -5.17
C LEU A 121 -2.92 8.58 -5.66
N ALA A 122 -2.48 8.22 -6.87
CA ALA A 122 -2.73 6.92 -7.46
C ALA A 122 -2.06 5.78 -6.68
N ALA A 123 -0.83 6.00 -6.20
CA ALA A 123 -0.07 5.02 -5.43
C ALA A 123 -0.77 4.60 -4.14
N ARG A 124 -1.67 5.42 -3.59
CA ARG A 124 -2.44 5.09 -2.39
C ARG A 124 -3.41 3.92 -2.60
N TYR A 125 -3.82 3.71 -3.85
CA TYR A 125 -4.67 2.59 -4.25
C TYR A 125 -3.87 1.43 -4.80
N VAL A 126 -2.55 1.41 -4.65
CA VAL A 126 -1.71 0.28 -5.08
C VAL A 126 -1.07 -0.31 -3.83
N PRO A 127 -1.33 -1.59 -3.49
CA PRO A 127 -0.64 -2.28 -2.41
C PRO A 127 0.87 -2.14 -2.58
N ILE A 128 1.59 -1.81 -1.50
CA ILE A 128 3.05 -1.53 -1.49
C ILE A 128 3.46 -0.27 -2.28
N GLY A 129 2.72 0.09 -3.34
CA GLY A 129 2.98 1.24 -4.21
C GLY A 129 3.07 2.57 -3.46
N ARG A 130 2.20 2.80 -2.47
CA ARG A 130 2.25 3.98 -1.60
C ARG A 130 3.62 4.14 -0.94
N VAL A 131 4.12 3.08 -0.31
CA VAL A 131 5.41 3.10 0.39
C VAL A 131 6.55 3.32 -0.59
N ALA A 132 6.53 2.61 -1.72
CA ALA A 132 7.52 2.79 -2.77
C ALA A 132 7.54 4.24 -3.29
N VAL A 133 6.40 4.80 -3.69
CA VAL A 133 6.32 6.17 -4.23
C VAL A 133 6.71 7.22 -3.20
N ASN A 134 6.27 7.07 -1.94
CA ASN A 134 6.62 8.02 -0.88
C ASN A 134 8.13 7.97 -0.55
N MET A 135 8.71 6.77 -0.46
CA MET A 135 10.15 6.60 -0.26
C MET A 135 10.94 7.13 -1.46
N THR A 136 10.52 6.84 -2.69
CA THR A 136 11.15 7.37 -3.90
C THR A 136 11.08 8.89 -3.93
N ALA A 137 9.95 9.50 -3.59
CA ALA A 137 9.81 10.96 -3.51
C ALA A 137 10.79 11.56 -2.49
N GLY A 138 11.01 10.88 -1.36
CA GLY A 138 12.05 11.24 -0.42
C GLY A 138 13.46 11.13 -1.00
N ALA A 139 13.77 9.99 -1.62
CA ALA A 139 15.09 9.65 -2.13
C ALA A 139 15.57 10.58 -3.24
N VAL A 140 14.67 10.98 -4.15
CA VAL A 140 14.96 11.92 -5.25
C VAL A 140 14.83 13.39 -4.85
N GLY A 141 14.56 13.68 -3.57
CA GLY A 141 14.51 15.05 -3.07
C GLY A 141 13.29 15.86 -3.53
N TYR A 142 12.16 15.21 -3.85
CA TYR A 142 10.93 15.89 -4.23
C TYR A 142 10.50 16.93 -3.16
N PRO A 143 10.03 18.14 -3.53
CA PRO A 143 9.80 19.22 -2.56
C PRO A 143 8.86 18.84 -1.40
N ARG A 144 9.39 18.84 -0.16
CA ARG A 144 8.68 18.35 1.04
C ARG A 144 7.32 19.00 1.26
N ARG A 145 7.19 20.31 1.05
CA ARG A 145 5.90 21.01 1.22
C ARG A 145 4.85 20.50 0.24
N ARG A 146 5.22 20.34 -1.05
CA ARG A 146 4.31 19.81 -2.07
C ARG A 146 3.89 18.38 -1.73
N PHE A 147 4.85 17.54 -1.34
CA PHE A 147 4.57 16.19 -0.87
C PHE A 147 3.58 16.17 0.29
N MET A 148 3.82 16.97 1.34
CA MET A 148 2.95 17.04 2.53
C MET A 148 1.50 17.38 2.18
N PHE A 149 1.28 18.38 1.33
CA PHE A 149 -0.07 18.77 0.91
C PHE A 149 -0.76 17.69 0.09
N ILE A 150 -0.07 17.12 -0.90
CA ILE A 150 -0.61 16.08 -1.76
C ILE A 150 -0.92 14.81 -0.95
N ALA A 151 -0.01 14.39 -0.07
CA ALA A 151 -0.19 13.25 0.82
C ALA A 151 -1.36 13.46 1.80
N ALA A 152 -1.57 14.69 2.30
CA ALA A 152 -2.70 15.00 3.16
C ALA A 152 -4.04 14.82 2.42
N ILE A 153 -4.14 15.35 1.20
CA ILE A 153 -5.33 15.16 0.35
C ILE A 153 -5.57 13.67 0.10
N ALA A 154 -4.52 12.94 -0.25
CA ALA A 154 -4.61 11.50 -0.49
C ALA A 154 -5.07 10.75 0.78
N ALA A 155 -4.60 11.14 1.97
CA ALA A 155 -4.97 10.52 3.24
C ALA A 155 -6.44 10.76 3.61
N VAL A 156 -6.92 11.97 3.41
CA VAL A 156 -8.33 12.32 3.60
C VAL A 156 -9.20 11.56 2.60
N MET A 157 -8.84 11.54 1.32
CA MET A 157 -9.57 10.78 0.30
C MET A 157 -9.68 9.30 0.63
N TRP A 158 -8.58 8.69 1.07
CA TRP A 158 -8.56 7.28 1.50
C TRP A 158 -9.47 7.05 2.71
N ALA A 159 -9.39 7.88 3.75
CA ALA A 159 -10.23 7.73 4.94
C ALA A 159 -11.73 7.85 4.59
N LEU A 160 -12.09 8.82 3.74
CA LEU A 160 -13.46 9.02 3.27
C LEU A 160 -13.94 7.86 2.39
N TYR A 161 -13.09 7.36 1.50
CA TYR A 161 -13.40 6.20 0.66
C TYR A 161 -13.67 4.95 1.52
N SER A 162 -12.78 4.65 2.48
CA SER A 162 -12.94 3.51 3.38
C SER A 162 -14.20 3.62 4.24
N ALA A 163 -14.52 4.81 4.75
CA ALA A 163 -15.77 5.04 5.46
C ALA A 163 -16.99 4.96 4.52
N GLY A 164 -16.89 5.41 3.28
CA GLY A 164 -17.95 5.24 2.28
C GLY A 164 -18.29 3.77 2.06
N ILE A 165 -17.26 2.91 1.93
CA ILE A 165 -17.44 1.46 1.85
C ILE A 165 -18.10 0.92 3.13
N GLY A 166 -17.63 1.32 4.30
CA GLY A 166 -18.23 0.89 5.57
C GLY A 166 -19.69 1.31 5.73
N LEU A 167 -20.08 2.50 5.24
CA LEU A 167 -21.47 2.95 5.28
C LEU A 167 -22.36 2.11 4.36
N VAL A 168 -21.91 1.85 3.12
CA VAL A 168 -22.64 0.97 2.20
C VAL A 168 -22.75 -0.44 2.77
N ALA A 169 -21.66 -0.97 3.33
CA ALA A 169 -21.67 -2.27 4.00
C ALA A 169 -22.69 -2.29 5.15
N ALA A 170 -22.68 -1.29 6.03
CA ALA A 170 -23.60 -1.20 7.16
C ALA A 170 -25.09 -1.22 6.74
N GLN A 171 -25.43 -0.60 5.61
CA GLN A 171 -26.80 -0.62 5.07
C GLN A 171 -27.24 -2.01 4.60
N TRP A 172 -26.31 -2.80 4.06
CA TRP A 172 -26.60 -4.12 3.49
C TRP A 172 -26.57 -5.24 4.53
N LEU A 173 -25.82 -5.06 5.61
CA LEU A 173 -25.49 -6.09 6.60
C LEU A 173 -26.51 -6.26 7.74
N GLY A 174 -27.50 -5.37 7.86
CA GLY A 174 -28.43 -5.39 8.98
C GLY A 174 -27.76 -5.11 10.34
N HIS A 175 -28.49 -5.31 11.44
CA HIS A 175 -28.03 -4.98 12.80
C HIS A 175 -27.07 -6.01 13.42
N GLU A 176 -26.40 -6.85 12.63
CA GLU A 176 -25.49 -7.92 13.12
C GLU A 176 -24.02 -7.47 13.04
N PRO A 177 -23.42 -6.94 14.13
CA PRO A 177 -22.13 -6.25 14.07
C PRO A 177 -20.98 -7.19 13.72
N LEU A 178 -20.97 -8.42 14.24
CA LEU A 178 -19.96 -9.43 13.94
C LEU A 178 -19.93 -9.79 12.45
N LEU A 179 -21.11 -9.99 11.84
CA LEU A 179 -21.22 -10.30 10.43
C LEU A 179 -20.64 -9.17 9.59
N ALA A 180 -20.88 -7.92 9.99
CA ALA A 180 -20.36 -6.74 9.31
C ALA A 180 -18.85 -6.58 9.43
N ILE A 181 -18.26 -6.91 10.57
CA ILE A 181 -16.80 -6.91 10.75
C ILE A 181 -16.15 -7.98 9.88
N VAL A 182 -16.67 -9.21 9.92
CA VAL A 182 -16.16 -10.32 9.10
C VAL A 182 -16.27 -9.98 7.62
N ILE A 183 -17.42 -9.49 7.16
CA ILE A 183 -17.62 -9.08 5.77
C ILE A 183 -16.74 -7.88 5.42
N GLY A 184 -16.57 -6.90 6.29
CA GLY A 184 -15.68 -5.76 6.08
C GLY A 184 -14.21 -6.17 5.91
N VAL A 185 -13.74 -7.14 6.72
CA VAL A 185 -12.40 -7.73 6.59
C VAL A 185 -12.28 -8.52 5.29
N VAL A 186 -13.26 -9.39 4.98
CA VAL A 186 -13.26 -10.20 3.75
C VAL A 186 -13.29 -9.30 2.50
N LEU A 187 -14.14 -8.28 2.48
CA LEU A 187 -14.24 -7.32 1.39
C LEU A 187 -12.99 -6.46 1.26
N GLY A 188 -12.40 -6.00 2.37
CA GLY A 188 -11.14 -5.25 2.35
C GLY A 188 -9.99 -6.09 1.78
N VAL A 189 -9.85 -7.35 2.21
CA VAL A 189 -8.85 -8.28 1.69
C VAL A 189 -9.10 -8.61 0.22
N ALA A 190 -10.36 -8.88 -0.16
CA ALA A 190 -10.73 -9.17 -1.54
C ALA A 190 -10.48 -7.96 -2.46
N MET A 191 -10.83 -6.75 -2.01
CA MET A 191 -10.58 -5.52 -2.75
C MET A 191 -9.08 -5.27 -2.90
N GLY A 192 -8.29 -5.44 -1.84
CA GLY A 192 -6.83 -5.37 -1.90
C GLY A 192 -6.25 -6.35 -2.92
N PHE A 193 -6.76 -7.58 -2.96
CA PHE A 193 -6.33 -8.60 -3.93
C PHE A 193 -6.77 -8.29 -5.37
N ILE A 194 -7.99 -7.77 -5.56
CA ILE A 194 -8.51 -7.36 -6.87
C ILE A 194 -7.69 -6.19 -7.40
N VAL A 195 -7.43 -5.20 -6.57
CA VAL A 195 -6.58 -4.05 -6.91
C VAL A 195 -5.18 -4.52 -7.30
N ASP A 196 -4.57 -5.43 -6.54
CA ASP A 196 -3.25 -6.01 -6.87
C ASP A 196 -3.27 -6.72 -8.23
N LYS A 197 -4.31 -7.49 -8.52
CA LYS A 197 -4.50 -8.17 -9.81
C LYS A 197 -4.77 -7.21 -10.97
N VAL A 198 -5.59 -6.18 -10.75
CA VAL A 198 -5.96 -5.18 -11.76
C VAL A 198 -4.74 -4.31 -12.08
N VAL A 199 -4.02 -3.84 -11.07
CA VAL A 199 -2.76 -3.11 -11.26
C VAL A 199 -1.72 -4.01 -11.92
N GLY A 200 -1.58 -5.26 -11.50
CA GLY A 200 -0.70 -6.24 -12.16
C GLY A 200 -1.07 -6.50 -13.62
N TRP A 201 -2.36 -6.48 -13.96
CA TRP A 201 -2.86 -6.67 -15.31
C TRP A 201 -2.67 -5.42 -16.20
N PHE A 202 -2.90 -4.22 -15.66
CA PHE A 202 -2.64 -2.96 -16.36
C PHE A 202 -1.14 -2.67 -16.49
N SER A 203 -0.33 -2.98 -15.47
CA SER A 203 1.12 -2.83 -15.50
C SER A 203 1.76 -3.82 -16.49
N ARG A 204 1.20 -5.02 -16.65
CA ARG A 204 1.59 -5.96 -17.72
C ARG A 204 1.25 -5.42 -19.12
N ARG A 205 0.15 -4.67 -19.28
CA ARG A 205 -0.18 -4.02 -20.57
C ARG A 205 0.62 -2.76 -20.84
N SER A 206 1.02 -2.01 -19.81
CA SER A 206 1.86 -0.82 -19.98
C SER A 206 3.34 -1.16 -20.19
N LEU A 207 3.78 -2.37 -19.84
CA LEU A 207 5.13 -2.86 -20.16
C LEU A 207 5.25 -3.46 -21.57
N ASP A 208 4.12 -3.73 -22.25
CA ASP A 208 4.09 -4.12 -23.67
C ASP A 208 3.85 -2.93 -24.62
N ASP A 209 3.44 -1.74 -24.11
CA ASP A 209 3.07 -0.58 -24.94
C ASP A 209 3.75 0.76 -24.55
N GLU A 210 4.56 0.81 -23.47
CA GLU A 210 5.60 1.84 -23.37
C GLU A 210 6.90 1.30 -23.97
N ASP A 211 7.02 1.50 -25.28
CA ASP A 211 8.31 1.73 -25.95
C ASP A 211 9.15 2.62 -25.02
N VAL A 212 10.15 2.04 -24.34
CA VAL A 212 11.26 2.80 -23.78
C VAL A 212 12.12 3.23 -24.97
N THR A 213 11.63 4.20 -25.72
CA THR A 213 12.44 4.95 -26.68
C THR A 213 13.41 5.83 -25.90
N ASP A 214 14.70 5.70 -26.22
CA ASP A 214 15.74 6.60 -25.76
C ASP A 214 15.55 8.00 -26.38
N ALA A 215 16.32 8.99 -25.92
CA ALA A 215 16.24 10.40 -26.34
C ALA A 215 16.42 10.66 -27.85
N ASP A 216 16.86 9.65 -28.61
CA ASP A 216 17.08 9.71 -30.06
C ASP A 216 15.97 9.01 -30.89
N GLY A 217 14.90 8.52 -30.24
CA GLY A 217 13.73 7.94 -30.93
C GLY A 217 13.90 6.51 -31.44
N GLU A 218 14.94 5.78 -31.01
CA GLU A 218 15.16 4.39 -31.40
C GLU A 218 14.49 3.41 -30.44
N LYS A 219 13.78 2.42 -31.00
CA LYS A 219 13.05 1.40 -30.24
C LYS A 219 14.01 0.41 -29.60
N VAL A 220 14.04 0.33 -28.27
CA VAL A 220 14.77 -0.72 -27.57
C VAL A 220 13.93 -2.00 -27.61
N ALA A 221 14.16 -2.83 -28.63
CA ALA A 221 13.60 -4.17 -28.67
C ALA A 221 14.17 -5.02 -27.52
N VAL A 222 13.30 -5.64 -26.71
CA VAL A 222 13.69 -6.75 -25.85
C VAL A 222 14.06 -7.91 -26.78
N PRO A 223 15.32 -8.37 -26.83
CA PRO A 223 15.69 -9.41 -27.78
C PRO A 223 14.98 -10.72 -27.38
N ALA A 224 14.42 -11.40 -28.38
CA ALA A 224 13.68 -12.66 -28.28
C ALA A 224 14.51 -13.87 -27.78
N GLY A 225 15.62 -13.63 -27.09
CA GLY A 225 16.53 -14.63 -26.52
C GLY A 225 16.80 -14.46 -25.02
N ALA A 226 16.04 -13.62 -24.31
CA ALA A 226 16.24 -13.43 -22.86
C ALA A 226 16.08 -14.73 -22.05
N THR A 227 15.28 -15.68 -22.54
CA THR A 227 15.17 -17.03 -21.97
C THR A 227 16.40 -17.89 -22.27
N GLU A 228 17.05 -17.69 -23.42
CA GLU A 228 18.28 -18.41 -23.83
C GLU A 228 19.50 -17.91 -23.03
N MET A 229 19.62 -16.60 -22.80
CA MET A 229 20.73 -16.04 -22.00
C MET A 229 20.64 -16.40 -20.52
N VAL A 230 19.43 -16.49 -19.95
CA VAL A 230 19.25 -16.98 -18.57
C VAL A 230 19.55 -18.48 -18.50
N ARG A 231 19.17 -19.27 -19.52
CA ARG A 231 19.52 -20.69 -19.61
C ARG A 231 21.03 -20.91 -19.74
N GLU A 232 21.71 -20.10 -20.55
CA GLU A 232 23.17 -20.17 -20.73
C GLU A 232 23.94 -19.71 -19.48
N TYR A 233 23.43 -18.69 -18.76
CA TYR A 233 24.01 -18.26 -17.49
C TYR A 233 23.86 -19.32 -16.39
N VAL A 234 22.69 -19.96 -16.29
CA VAL A 234 22.45 -21.03 -15.31
C VAL A 234 23.31 -22.27 -15.62
N HIS A 235 23.47 -22.65 -16.89
CA HIS A 235 24.34 -23.77 -17.28
C HIS A 235 25.82 -23.51 -16.95
N ARG A 236 26.29 -22.27 -17.17
CA ARG A 236 27.69 -21.88 -16.91
C ARG A 236 28.01 -21.80 -15.41
N VAL A 237 27.01 -21.60 -14.55
CA VAL A 237 27.15 -21.62 -13.09
C VAL A 237 27.18 -23.07 -12.56
N ASP A 238 26.32 -23.96 -13.10
CA ASP A 238 26.32 -25.39 -12.72
C ASP A 238 27.62 -26.12 -13.11
N ASP A 239 28.21 -25.79 -14.26
CA ASP A 239 29.49 -26.37 -14.69
C ASP A 239 30.68 -25.88 -13.84
N ALA A 240 30.61 -24.63 -13.34
CA ALA A 240 31.62 -24.08 -12.43
C ALA A 240 31.59 -24.78 -11.07
N ASP A 241 30.40 -25.06 -10.53
CA ASP A 241 30.23 -25.76 -9.24
C ASP A 241 30.64 -27.24 -9.32
N ARG A 242 30.39 -27.93 -10.44
CA ARG A 242 30.88 -29.31 -10.64
C ARG A 242 32.40 -29.39 -10.68
N SER A 243 33.05 -28.45 -11.37
CA SER A 243 34.52 -28.42 -11.47
C SER A 243 35.24 -28.05 -10.16
N ALA A 244 34.53 -27.42 -9.22
CA ALA A 244 35.02 -27.11 -7.88
C ALA A 244 34.87 -28.28 -6.88
N ASN A 245 33.94 -29.20 -7.13
CA ASN A 245 33.64 -30.33 -6.23
C ASN A 245 34.38 -31.63 -6.61
N GLU A 246 35.11 -31.65 -7.73
CA GLU A 246 35.95 -32.77 -8.19
C GLU A 246 37.46 -32.57 -7.90
N ARG A 247 37.83 -31.57 -7.09
CA ARG A 247 39.20 -31.35 -6.57
C ARG A 247 39.23 -31.47 -5.06
#